data_AF-A0A2V8SRT7-F1
#
_entry.id   AF-A0A2V8SRT7-F1
#
_cell.length_a   1.000
_cell.length_b   1.000
_cell.length_c   1.000
_cell.angle_alpha   90.00
_cell.angle_beta   90.00
_cell.angle_gamma   90.00
#
_symmetry.space_group_name_H-M   'P 1'
#
loop_
_entity.id
_entity.type
_entity.pdbx_description
1 polymer ?
#
loop_
_entity_poly.entity_id
_entity_poly.type
_entity_poly.pdbx_seq_one_letter_code
_entity_poly.pdbx_strand_id
1 'polypeptide(L)'
;MGVEMSKRKSLNFRLCAEIVCLILLISPILLSQNLETKNTRQVRLWQQRTEDLTESVVKDSAALDDERALYFALLAKIWQKQNPGVAGGYARRAVDLTLKSIDSDDSHNLDEKLRQSEKTMQIVSEFDEPLSRTLAEKIAKIIESKGTSQKSSADSFVSIALQIVDTNPSSAFALGARSLVYGNSLRLTSLISRLNLKDSKLAEELFVMSLAAARRSYSYEFTGTLGSIVFEVREGRKFSDVLRRSYLETLADMISRGALIEQERATGCEVAPLVTPILDRFDEYLPARALALRQQLEICIPFSHGYTAEIAKAEARGDEPQSADDFIRAARDTNDQGLKGRYFFRAISKLRDLEKFDEIVSLLDDMNEVEVSAVGRVAWESWRIEYAYESALASFEKKDMPSVYRTINRTPRKSRPFVRFRLAYKLSPITERDFILENLEGIQKEVSSLEIESKVSASAYLSLARLYIRIQPTESLVAIREAVKYINKTDGENSEFLPEKDYAPLQDFVRLPYELLEADEAGINSSFEGISSRRSRIRLKLGLLDSSVQKLAELKKAVELENAKRKVGEAQ
;
A
#
# COMPACT_ATOMS: atom_id res chain seq x y z
N MET A 1 -40.87 -6.55 -90.08
CA MET A 1 -39.93 -5.96 -89.09
C MET A 1 -40.58 -5.69 -87.72
N GLY A 2 -41.60 -6.46 -87.29
CA GLY A 2 -42.35 -6.17 -86.04
C GLY A 2 -42.14 -7.14 -84.86
N VAL A 3 -41.38 -8.23 -85.03
CA VAL A 3 -41.32 -9.31 -84.02
C VAL A 3 -40.04 -9.25 -83.17
N GLU A 4 -38.96 -8.62 -83.64
CA GLU A 4 -37.70 -8.51 -82.89
C GLU A 4 -37.67 -7.38 -81.84
N MET A 5 -38.52 -6.35 -81.96
CA MET A 5 -38.58 -5.27 -80.97
C MET A 5 -39.31 -5.64 -79.67
N SER A 6 -40.17 -6.67 -79.68
CA SER A 6 -40.93 -7.08 -78.49
C SER A 6 -40.09 -7.91 -77.51
N LYS A 7 -39.21 -8.78 -78.00
CA LYS A 7 -38.36 -9.62 -77.13
C LYS A 7 -37.32 -8.82 -76.34
N ARG A 8 -36.73 -7.76 -76.94
CA ARG A 8 -35.76 -6.89 -76.24
C ARG A 8 -36.37 -6.08 -75.09
N LYS A 9 -37.64 -5.67 -75.18
CA LYS A 9 -38.31 -4.95 -74.08
C LYS A 9 -38.60 -5.85 -72.88
N SER A 10 -38.94 -7.12 -73.10
CA SER A 10 -39.21 -8.07 -72.00
C SER A 10 -37.95 -8.49 -71.23
N LEU A 11 -36.80 -8.57 -71.90
CA LEU A 11 -35.54 -8.97 -71.28
C LEU A 11 -34.98 -7.87 -70.38
N ASN A 12 -35.06 -6.61 -70.82
CA ASN A 12 -34.64 -5.45 -70.03
C ASN A 12 -35.52 -5.25 -68.79
N PHE A 13 -36.81 -5.58 -68.86
CA PHE A 13 -37.71 -5.44 -67.72
C PHE A 13 -37.46 -6.49 -66.63
N ARG A 14 -37.14 -7.74 -67.02
CA ARG A 14 -36.77 -8.79 -66.06
C ARG A 14 -35.42 -8.52 -65.39
N LEU A 15 -34.44 -8.04 -66.16
CA LEU A 15 -33.13 -7.68 -65.60
C LEU A 15 -33.23 -6.51 -64.61
N CYS A 16 -34.04 -5.49 -64.90
CA CYS A 16 -34.28 -4.39 -63.97
C CYS A 16 -35.03 -4.85 -62.70
N ALA A 17 -36.01 -5.75 -62.82
CA ALA A 17 -36.74 -6.27 -61.66
C ALA A 17 -35.85 -7.12 -60.74
N GLU A 18 -34.96 -7.95 -61.30
CA GLU A 18 -33.99 -8.75 -60.54
C GLU A 18 -32.94 -7.87 -59.84
N ILE A 19 -32.44 -6.81 -60.50
CA ILE A 19 -31.50 -5.86 -59.90
C ILE A 19 -32.17 -5.05 -58.77
N VAL A 20 -33.42 -4.62 -58.95
CA VAL A 20 -34.17 -3.90 -57.90
C VAL A 20 -34.46 -4.80 -56.70
N CYS A 21 -34.82 -6.07 -56.92
CA CYS A 21 -34.95 -7.05 -55.82
C CYS A 21 -33.62 -7.33 -55.13
N LEU A 22 -32.49 -7.41 -55.85
CA LEU A 22 -31.17 -7.58 -55.24
C LEU A 22 -30.78 -6.36 -54.38
N ILE A 23 -31.04 -5.14 -54.86
CA ILE A 23 -30.77 -3.90 -54.12
C ILE A 23 -31.68 -3.77 -52.88
N LEU A 24 -32.93 -4.22 -52.96
CA LEU A 24 -33.88 -4.25 -51.85
C LEU A 24 -33.59 -5.37 -50.83
N LEU A 25 -32.92 -6.45 -51.24
CA LEU A 25 -32.48 -7.53 -50.33
C LEU A 25 -31.12 -7.23 -49.66
N ILE A 26 -30.27 -6.42 -50.29
CA ILE A 26 -28.97 -6.02 -49.72
C ILE A 26 -29.10 -4.75 -48.84
N SER A 27 -30.09 -3.88 -49.11
CA SER A 27 -30.31 -2.65 -48.31
C SER A 27 -30.53 -2.89 -46.81
N PRO A 28 -31.32 -3.87 -46.34
CA PRO A 28 -31.53 -4.09 -44.90
C PRO A 28 -30.27 -4.58 -44.18
N ILE A 29 -29.38 -5.28 -44.90
CA ILE A 29 -28.13 -5.83 -44.36
C ILE A 29 -27.07 -4.72 -44.24
N LEU A 30 -27.04 -3.78 -45.18
CA LEU A 30 -26.17 -2.59 -45.10
C LEU A 30 -26.69 -1.51 -44.15
N LEU A 31 -28.01 -1.43 -43.92
CA LEU A 31 -28.61 -0.54 -42.93
C LEU A 31 -28.48 -1.05 -41.49
N SER A 32 -28.44 -2.37 -41.26
CA SER A 32 -28.20 -2.92 -39.90
C SER A 32 -26.75 -2.79 -39.44
N GLN A 33 -25.79 -2.76 -40.36
CA GLN A 33 -24.36 -2.54 -40.04
C GLN A 33 -24.01 -1.08 -39.68
N ASN A 34 -24.88 -0.11 -39.99
CA ASN A 34 -24.61 1.32 -39.78
C ASN A 34 -25.26 1.94 -38.53
N LEU A 35 -25.93 1.14 -37.68
CA LEU A 35 -26.53 1.59 -36.43
C LEU A 35 -25.71 1.16 -35.19
N GLU A 36 -24.40 0.97 -35.34
CA GLU A 36 -23.54 0.91 -34.17
C GLU A 36 -23.54 2.26 -33.46
N THR A 37 -24.11 2.28 -32.26
CA THR A 37 -24.05 3.46 -31.41
C THR A 37 -22.60 3.82 -31.13
N LYS A 38 -22.30 5.11 -30.98
CA LYS A 38 -20.97 5.60 -30.57
C LYS A 38 -20.42 4.83 -29.37
N ASN A 39 -21.29 4.45 -28.43
CA ASN A 39 -20.94 3.69 -27.24
C ASN A 39 -20.58 2.23 -27.56
N THR A 40 -21.26 1.55 -28.48
CA THR A 40 -20.90 0.19 -28.91
C THR A 40 -19.49 0.15 -29.53
N ARG A 41 -19.15 1.15 -30.36
CA ARG A 41 -17.79 1.26 -30.93
C ARG A 41 -16.73 1.51 -29.85
N GLN A 42 -17.04 2.36 -28.88
CA GLN A 42 -16.16 2.63 -27.73
C GLN A 42 -15.95 1.38 -26.88
N VAL A 43 -17.00 0.59 -26.60
CA VAL A 43 -16.88 -0.68 -25.87
C VAL A 43 -15.91 -1.63 -26.58
N ARG A 44 -16.00 -1.78 -27.91
CA ARG A 44 -15.08 -2.65 -28.67
C ARG A 44 -13.64 -2.18 -28.61
N LEU A 45 -13.41 -0.87 -28.78
CA LEU A 45 -12.07 -0.28 -28.67
C LEU A 45 -11.46 -0.55 -27.29
N TRP A 46 -12.21 -0.29 -26.22
CA TRP A 46 -11.72 -0.50 -24.86
C TRP A 46 -11.56 -1.97 -24.51
N GLN A 47 -12.40 -2.85 -25.07
CA GLN A 47 -12.21 -4.28 -24.95
C GLN A 47 -10.89 -4.72 -25.57
N GLN A 48 -10.62 -4.32 -26.81
CA GLN A 48 -9.35 -4.60 -27.49
C GLN A 48 -8.15 -4.09 -26.68
N ARG A 49 -8.19 -2.83 -26.21
CA ARG A 49 -7.13 -2.26 -25.37
C ARG A 49 -6.86 -3.07 -24.11
N THR A 50 -7.91 -3.53 -23.42
CA THR A 50 -7.75 -4.36 -22.21
C THR A 50 -7.22 -5.75 -22.52
N GLU A 51 -7.60 -6.34 -23.65
CA GLU A 51 -7.09 -7.65 -24.12
C GLU A 51 -5.60 -7.52 -24.48
N ASP A 52 -5.23 -6.52 -25.28
CA ASP A 52 -3.84 -6.27 -25.69
C ASP A 52 -2.92 -6.03 -24.48
N LEU A 53 -3.34 -5.21 -23.52
CA LEU A 53 -2.59 -4.99 -22.27
C LEU A 53 -2.43 -6.27 -21.45
N THR A 54 -3.49 -7.08 -21.36
CA THR A 54 -3.48 -8.36 -20.62
C THR A 54 -2.51 -9.35 -21.27
N GLU A 55 -2.58 -9.52 -22.58
CA GLU A 55 -1.67 -10.39 -23.34
C GLU A 55 -0.22 -9.93 -23.22
N SER A 56 0.00 -8.61 -23.25
CA SER A 56 1.32 -8.02 -23.09
C SER A 56 1.93 -8.31 -21.71
N VAL A 57 1.13 -8.24 -20.64
CA VAL A 57 1.55 -8.65 -19.29
C VAL A 57 1.88 -10.14 -19.25
N VAL A 58 1.02 -11.00 -19.80
CA VAL A 58 1.25 -12.45 -19.85
C VAL A 58 2.54 -12.78 -20.60
N LYS A 59 2.79 -12.12 -21.74
CA LYS A 59 4.00 -12.28 -22.55
C LYS A 59 5.25 -11.84 -21.80
N ASP A 60 5.25 -10.64 -21.21
CA ASP A 60 6.42 -10.12 -20.50
C ASP A 60 6.75 -10.97 -19.25
N SER A 61 5.71 -11.48 -18.56
CA SER A 61 5.87 -12.32 -17.36
C SER A 61 6.48 -13.71 -17.65
N ALA A 62 6.48 -14.16 -18.91
CA ALA A 62 6.86 -15.52 -19.26
C ALA A 62 8.32 -15.88 -18.99
N ALA A 63 9.21 -14.88 -18.81
CA ALA A 63 10.61 -15.10 -18.44
C ALA A 63 10.94 -14.67 -17.01
N LEU A 64 9.93 -14.36 -16.19
CA LEU A 64 10.08 -14.01 -14.78
C LEU A 64 9.54 -15.14 -13.92
N ASP A 65 10.16 -16.32 -13.99
CA ASP A 65 9.59 -17.56 -13.45
C ASP A 65 9.17 -17.47 -11.97
N ASP A 66 9.98 -16.82 -11.12
CA ASP A 66 9.70 -16.67 -9.69
C ASP A 66 8.58 -15.69 -9.35
N GLU A 67 8.33 -14.69 -10.21
CA GLU A 67 7.30 -13.66 -10.00
C GLU A 67 6.07 -13.87 -10.88
N ARG A 68 6.12 -14.84 -11.78
CA ARG A 68 5.05 -15.08 -12.76
C ARG A 68 3.72 -15.33 -12.07
N ALA A 69 3.73 -16.08 -10.96
CA ALA A 69 2.56 -16.34 -10.15
C ALA A 69 1.93 -15.05 -9.61
N LEU A 70 2.76 -14.13 -9.10
CA LEU A 70 2.33 -12.84 -8.59
C LEU A 70 1.60 -12.01 -9.67
N TYR A 71 2.15 -11.94 -10.88
CA TYR A 71 1.51 -11.19 -11.97
C TYR A 71 0.18 -11.80 -12.41
N PHE A 72 0.05 -13.13 -12.39
CA PHE A 72 -1.24 -13.78 -12.64
C PHE A 72 -2.26 -13.48 -11.54
N ALA A 73 -1.85 -13.42 -10.27
CA ALA A 73 -2.74 -13.02 -9.19
C ALA A 73 -3.19 -11.55 -9.33
N LEU A 74 -2.29 -10.66 -9.75
CA LEU A 74 -2.63 -9.25 -10.03
C LEU A 74 -3.60 -9.12 -11.22
N LEU A 75 -3.40 -9.89 -12.29
CA LEU A 75 -4.36 -9.95 -13.40
C LEU A 75 -5.73 -10.43 -12.93
N ALA A 76 -5.77 -11.49 -12.11
CA ALA A 76 -7.01 -11.99 -11.54
C ALA A 76 -7.73 -10.90 -10.71
N LYS A 77 -7.01 -10.20 -9.84
CA LYS A 77 -7.54 -9.09 -9.04
C LYS A 77 -8.14 -7.97 -9.88
N ILE A 78 -7.45 -7.55 -10.96
CA ILE A 78 -7.94 -6.50 -11.86
C ILE A 78 -9.22 -6.94 -12.57
N TRP A 79 -9.25 -8.18 -13.09
CA TRP A 79 -10.39 -8.68 -13.85
C TRP A 79 -11.58 -9.11 -12.98
N GLN A 80 -11.39 -9.38 -11.69
CA GLN A 80 -12.39 -9.99 -10.81
C GLN A 80 -13.76 -9.31 -10.86
N LYS A 81 -13.80 -7.98 -10.79
CA LYS A 81 -15.07 -7.23 -10.75
C LYS A 81 -15.82 -7.25 -12.08
N GLN A 82 -15.11 -7.38 -13.21
CA GLN A 82 -15.70 -7.24 -14.54
C GLN A 82 -15.90 -8.57 -15.28
N ASN A 83 -15.03 -9.54 -15.03
CA ASN A 83 -15.12 -10.87 -15.60
C ASN A 83 -14.58 -11.92 -14.61
N PRO A 84 -15.43 -12.37 -13.66
CA PRO A 84 -15.05 -13.38 -12.66
C PRO A 84 -14.56 -14.70 -13.28
N GLY A 85 -15.06 -15.06 -14.46
CA GLY A 85 -14.63 -16.27 -15.17
C GLY A 85 -13.18 -16.20 -15.63
N VAL A 86 -12.79 -15.08 -16.27
CA VAL A 86 -11.40 -14.81 -16.67
C VAL A 86 -10.51 -14.68 -15.43
N ALA A 87 -10.97 -13.95 -14.42
CA ALA A 87 -10.24 -13.79 -13.16
C ALA A 87 -9.94 -15.13 -12.48
N GLY A 88 -10.94 -16.02 -12.37
CA GLY A 88 -10.76 -17.37 -11.82
C GLY A 88 -9.82 -18.26 -12.65
N GLY A 89 -9.69 -18.02 -13.95
CA GLY A 89 -8.66 -18.64 -14.79
C GLY A 89 -7.25 -18.20 -14.41
N TYR A 90 -7.03 -16.89 -14.26
CA TYR A 90 -5.74 -16.35 -13.83
C TYR A 90 -5.39 -16.69 -12.38
N ALA A 91 -6.37 -16.71 -11.48
CA ALA A 91 -6.17 -17.05 -10.07
C ALA A 91 -5.67 -18.50 -9.91
N ARG A 92 -6.33 -19.45 -10.59
CA ARG A 92 -5.88 -20.86 -10.60
C ARG A 92 -4.46 -21.00 -11.13
N ARG A 93 -4.15 -20.30 -12.22
CA ARG A 93 -2.81 -20.30 -12.80
C ARG A 93 -1.76 -19.71 -11.86
N ALA A 94 -2.11 -18.65 -11.12
CA ALA A 94 -1.25 -18.10 -10.08
C ALA A 94 -0.94 -19.14 -9.00
N VAL A 95 -1.97 -19.80 -8.47
CA VAL A 95 -1.83 -20.87 -7.46
C VAL A 95 -0.97 -22.03 -7.96
N ASP A 96 -1.23 -22.53 -9.18
CA ASP A 96 -0.47 -23.64 -9.74
C ASP A 96 1.02 -23.29 -9.91
N LEU A 97 1.32 -22.07 -10.36
CA LEU A 97 2.69 -21.58 -10.49
C LEU A 97 3.37 -21.37 -9.13
N THR A 98 2.65 -20.83 -8.14
CA THR A 98 3.15 -20.70 -6.77
C THR A 98 3.55 -22.05 -6.21
N LEU A 99 2.65 -23.04 -6.28
CA LEU A 99 2.92 -24.38 -5.77
C LEU A 99 4.11 -25.02 -6.49
N LYS A 100 4.17 -24.92 -7.81
CA LYS A 100 5.30 -25.43 -8.60
C LYS A 100 6.64 -24.78 -8.21
N SER A 101 6.64 -23.48 -7.93
CA SER A 101 7.84 -22.75 -7.53
C SER A 101 8.36 -23.23 -6.17
N ILE A 102 7.52 -23.29 -5.13
CA ILE A 102 7.93 -23.73 -3.79
C ILE A 102 8.26 -25.23 -3.76
N ASP A 103 7.56 -26.05 -4.55
CA ASP A 103 7.74 -27.50 -4.57
C ASP A 103 9.02 -27.93 -5.33
N SER A 104 9.64 -27.05 -6.12
CA SER A 104 10.92 -27.32 -6.80
C SER A 104 12.05 -27.78 -5.85
N ASP A 105 12.89 -28.71 -6.31
CA ASP A 105 13.99 -29.31 -5.53
C ASP A 105 15.10 -28.31 -5.15
N ASP A 106 15.08 -27.12 -5.74
CA ASP A 106 16.04 -26.07 -5.43
C ASP A 106 15.68 -25.39 -4.09
N SER A 107 16.25 -25.94 -3.01
CA SER A 107 16.15 -25.38 -1.65
C SER A 107 16.92 -24.07 -1.49
N HIS A 108 17.83 -23.74 -2.41
CA HIS A 108 18.37 -22.38 -2.47
C HIS A 108 17.21 -21.44 -2.84
N ASN A 109 17.03 -20.40 -2.03
CA ASN A 109 16.00 -19.38 -2.20
C ASN A 109 14.57 -19.73 -1.72
N LEU A 110 14.38 -20.76 -0.88
CA LEU A 110 13.06 -21.09 -0.32
C LEU A 110 12.42 -19.92 0.45
N ASP A 111 13.20 -19.12 1.18
CA ASP A 111 12.68 -17.94 1.88
C ASP A 111 12.10 -16.88 0.92
N GLU A 112 12.73 -16.64 -0.24
CA GLU A 112 12.19 -15.73 -1.26
C GLU A 112 10.94 -16.30 -1.93
N LYS A 113 10.97 -17.61 -2.25
CA LYS A 113 9.80 -18.31 -2.79
C LYS A 113 8.61 -18.21 -1.84
N LEU A 114 8.84 -18.36 -0.53
CA LEU A 114 7.80 -18.17 0.48
C LEU A 114 7.28 -16.72 0.50
N ARG A 115 8.16 -15.71 0.48
CA ARG A 115 7.74 -14.29 0.40
C ARG A 115 6.87 -14.00 -0.83
N GLN A 116 7.22 -14.53 -2.00
CA GLN A 116 6.41 -14.36 -3.22
C GLN A 116 5.08 -15.10 -3.13
N SER A 117 5.07 -16.26 -2.48
CA SER A 117 3.87 -17.07 -2.24
C SER A 117 2.91 -16.39 -1.29
N GLU A 118 3.43 -15.76 -0.23
CA GLU A 118 2.65 -14.93 0.69
C GLU A 118 1.97 -13.77 -0.04
N LYS A 119 2.70 -13.04 -0.90
CA LYS A 119 2.12 -11.96 -1.71
C LYS A 119 1.03 -12.46 -2.65
N THR A 120 1.29 -13.57 -3.35
CA THR A 120 0.32 -14.18 -4.26
C THR A 120 -0.95 -14.59 -3.52
N MET A 121 -0.80 -15.26 -2.38
CA MET A 121 -1.91 -15.68 -1.52
C MET A 121 -2.67 -14.48 -0.97
N GLN A 122 -1.97 -13.44 -0.51
CA GLN A 122 -2.60 -12.20 -0.04
C GLN A 122 -3.53 -11.63 -1.12
N ILE A 123 -3.04 -11.53 -2.37
CA ILE A 123 -3.85 -11.01 -3.48
C ILE A 123 -5.05 -11.92 -3.77
N VAL A 124 -4.84 -13.24 -3.87
CA VAL A 124 -5.93 -14.20 -4.16
C VAL A 124 -7.00 -14.21 -3.05
N SER A 125 -6.59 -14.08 -1.80
CA SER A 125 -7.49 -14.06 -0.64
C SER A 125 -8.50 -12.91 -0.67
N GLU A 126 -8.20 -11.82 -1.37
CA GLU A 126 -9.11 -10.67 -1.50
C GLU A 126 -10.37 -11.00 -2.31
N PHE A 127 -10.38 -12.07 -3.11
CA PHE A 127 -11.50 -12.36 -4.01
C PHE A 127 -11.84 -13.84 -4.26
N ASP A 128 -10.97 -14.79 -3.92
CA ASP A 128 -11.23 -16.23 -4.04
C ASP A 128 -10.76 -16.97 -2.78
N GLU A 129 -11.60 -16.91 -1.75
CA GLU A 129 -11.35 -17.53 -0.45
C GLU A 129 -11.09 -19.05 -0.55
N PRO A 130 -11.93 -19.87 -1.23
CA PRO A 130 -11.71 -21.31 -1.33
C PRO A 130 -10.34 -21.67 -1.94
N LEU A 131 -9.95 -20.92 -2.98
CA LEU A 131 -8.67 -21.12 -3.64
C LEU A 131 -7.50 -20.69 -2.73
N SER A 132 -7.62 -19.55 -2.05
CA SER A 132 -6.62 -19.08 -1.09
C SER A 132 -6.42 -20.06 0.08
N ARG A 133 -7.51 -20.65 0.61
CA ARG A 133 -7.43 -21.67 1.67
C ARG A 133 -6.68 -22.91 1.19
N THR A 134 -6.97 -23.37 -0.02
CA THR A 134 -6.29 -24.53 -0.63
C THR A 134 -4.80 -24.27 -0.80
N LEU A 135 -4.43 -23.05 -1.22
CA LEU A 135 -3.03 -22.63 -1.32
C LEU A 135 -2.36 -22.61 0.06
N ALA A 136 -2.99 -22.00 1.07
CA ALA A 136 -2.48 -21.92 2.45
C ALA A 136 -2.17 -23.31 3.02
N GLU A 137 -3.10 -24.27 2.89
CA GLU A 137 -2.92 -25.65 3.38
C GLU A 137 -1.74 -26.36 2.71
N LYS A 138 -1.54 -26.13 1.41
CA LYS A 138 -0.43 -26.73 0.66
C LYS A 138 0.91 -26.09 1.01
N ILE A 139 0.98 -24.76 1.14
CA ILE A 139 2.20 -24.06 1.55
C ILE A 139 2.62 -24.52 2.96
N ALA A 140 1.68 -24.60 3.91
CA ALA A 140 1.96 -25.06 5.27
C ALA A 140 2.61 -26.46 5.28
N LYS A 141 2.08 -27.40 4.49
CA LYS A 141 2.66 -28.74 4.34
C LYS A 141 4.08 -28.72 3.76
N ILE A 142 4.36 -27.83 2.82
CA ILE A 142 5.69 -27.70 2.20
C ILE A 142 6.71 -27.10 3.19
N ILE A 143 6.31 -26.12 4.00
CA ILE A 143 7.17 -25.54 5.05
C ILE A 143 7.58 -26.64 6.04
N GLU A 144 6.63 -27.50 6.43
CA GLU A 144 6.90 -28.62 7.34
C GLU A 144 7.84 -29.68 6.76
N SER A 145 7.79 -29.94 5.45
CA SER A 145 8.60 -30.98 4.82
C SER A 145 10.01 -30.51 4.44
N LYS A 146 10.18 -29.23 4.07
CA LYS A 146 11.46 -28.72 3.55
C LYS A 146 12.35 -28.05 4.59
N GLY A 147 11.80 -27.58 5.71
CA GLY A 147 12.54 -26.95 6.82
C GLY A 147 13.32 -25.69 6.41
N THR A 148 12.79 -24.49 6.71
CA THR A 148 13.53 -23.22 6.55
C THR A 148 14.22 -22.78 7.85
N SER A 149 14.87 -21.62 7.84
CA SER A 149 15.29 -20.98 9.08
C SER A 149 14.11 -20.83 10.04
N GLN A 150 14.36 -21.06 11.34
CA GLN A 150 13.34 -21.04 12.39
C GLN A 150 12.50 -19.73 12.36
N LYS A 151 13.16 -18.58 12.23
CA LYS A 151 12.45 -17.29 12.19
C LYS A 151 11.58 -17.12 10.93
N SER A 152 12.09 -17.46 9.74
CA SER A 152 11.36 -17.37 8.48
C SER A 152 10.12 -18.27 8.47
N SER A 153 10.25 -19.48 9.02
CA SER A 153 9.14 -20.41 9.25
C SER A 153 8.06 -19.77 10.15
N ALA A 154 8.45 -19.18 11.29
CA ALA A 154 7.49 -18.56 12.22
C ALA A 154 6.71 -17.42 11.55
N ASP A 155 7.40 -16.51 10.87
CA ASP A 155 6.75 -15.40 10.14
C ASP A 155 5.84 -15.91 9.02
N SER A 156 6.27 -16.94 8.29
CA SER A 156 5.47 -17.55 7.22
C SER A 156 4.17 -18.17 7.72
N PHE A 157 4.23 -18.93 8.84
CA PHE A 157 3.02 -19.49 9.45
C PHE A 157 2.02 -18.41 9.86
N VAL A 158 2.51 -17.31 10.47
CA VAL A 158 1.64 -16.20 10.87
C VAL A 158 1.10 -15.44 9.65
N SER A 159 1.90 -15.24 8.60
CA SER A 159 1.45 -14.65 7.34
C SER A 159 0.30 -15.45 6.73
N ILE A 160 0.44 -16.78 6.65
CA ILE A 160 -0.58 -17.68 6.12
C ILE A 160 -1.84 -17.62 7.00
N ALA A 161 -1.68 -17.70 8.32
CA ALA A 161 -2.78 -17.60 9.27
C ALA A 161 -3.58 -16.31 9.09
N LEU A 162 -2.91 -15.17 8.91
CA LEU A 162 -3.52 -13.86 8.71
C LEU A 162 -4.38 -13.78 7.43
N GLN A 163 -4.08 -14.57 6.40
CA GLN A 163 -4.88 -14.58 5.16
C GLN A 163 -6.16 -15.41 5.29
N ILE A 164 -6.18 -16.41 6.16
CA ILE A 164 -7.32 -17.32 6.32
C ILE A 164 -8.13 -17.07 7.59
N VAL A 165 -7.71 -16.17 8.48
CA VAL A 165 -8.35 -15.94 9.79
C VAL A 165 -9.82 -15.56 9.69
N ASP A 166 -10.20 -14.80 8.67
CA ASP A 166 -11.57 -14.32 8.52
C ASP A 166 -12.55 -15.41 8.10
N THR A 167 -12.04 -16.51 7.56
CA THR A 167 -12.78 -17.55 6.84
C THR A 167 -12.64 -18.92 7.47
N ASN A 168 -11.49 -19.19 8.09
CA ASN A 168 -11.17 -20.38 8.84
C ASN A 168 -10.32 -20.04 10.08
N PRO A 169 -10.95 -19.45 11.13
CA PRO A 169 -10.24 -19.04 12.35
C PRO A 169 -9.57 -20.22 13.07
N SER A 170 -10.13 -21.42 13.01
CA SER A 170 -9.54 -22.62 13.62
C SER A 170 -8.21 -23.02 12.98
N SER A 171 -8.12 -23.01 11.64
CA SER A 171 -6.86 -23.28 10.95
C SER A 171 -5.87 -22.12 11.13
N ALA A 172 -6.33 -20.87 11.15
CA ALA A 172 -5.47 -19.72 11.44
C ALA A 172 -4.87 -19.81 12.85
N PHE A 173 -5.66 -20.20 13.85
CA PHE A 173 -5.21 -20.49 15.20
C PHE A 173 -4.13 -21.58 15.21
N ALA A 174 -4.37 -22.71 14.54
CA ALA A 174 -3.42 -23.82 14.49
C ALA A 174 -2.07 -23.39 13.88
N LEU A 175 -2.09 -22.60 12.80
CA LEU A 175 -0.88 -22.04 12.19
C LEU A 175 -0.19 -21.02 13.12
N GLY A 176 -0.95 -20.17 13.80
CA GLY A 176 -0.43 -19.24 14.81
C GLY A 176 0.27 -19.98 15.97
N ALA A 177 -0.36 -21.01 16.52
CA ALA A 177 0.21 -21.86 17.55
C ALA A 177 1.46 -22.60 17.04
N ARG A 178 1.44 -23.07 15.78
CA ARG A 178 2.59 -23.71 15.13
C ARG A 178 3.76 -22.76 14.99
N SER A 179 3.52 -21.47 14.68
CA SER A 179 4.58 -20.47 14.54
C SER A 179 5.45 -20.33 15.80
N LEU A 180 4.86 -20.46 16.98
CA LEU A 180 5.54 -20.38 18.28
C LEU A 180 6.57 -21.48 18.51
N VAL A 181 6.47 -22.61 17.78
CA VAL A 181 7.50 -23.67 17.80
C VAL A 181 8.78 -23.21 17.11
N TYR A 182 8.65 -22.36 16.09
CA TYR A 182 9.74 -21.89 15.26
C TYR A 182 10.27 -20.52 15.71
N GLY A 183 9.50 -19.73 16.47
CA GLY A 183 9.96 -18.49 17.06
C GLY A 183 8.83 -17.50 17.36
N ASN A 184 9.21 -16.32 17.86
CA ASN A 184 8.25 -15.25 18.18
C ASN A 184 8.12 -14.30 16.99
N SER A 185 7.09 -14.48 16.18
CA SER A 185 6.75 -13.50 15.14
C SER A 185 6.09 -12.26 15.76
N LEU A 186 6.60 -11.07 15.48
CA LEU A 186 5.97 -9.81 15.90
C LEU A 186 4.57 -9.63 15.26
N ARG A 187 4.30 -10.30 14.14
CA ARG A 187 3.00 -10.29 13.45
C ARG A 187 1.94 -11.11 14.17
N LEU A 188 2.31 -11.94 15.14
CA LEU A 188 1.38 -12.80 15.86
C LEU A 188 0.33 -12.00 16.63
N THR A 189 0.68 -10.79 17.08
CA THR A 189 -0.25 -9.87 17.74
C THR A 189 -1.36 -9.38 16.80
N SER A 190 -1.05 -9.19 15.52
CA SER A 190 -2.05 -8.89 14.48
C SER A 190 -2.98 -10.07 14.26
N LEU A 191 -2.44 -11.30 14.30
CA LEU A 191 -3.25 -12.52 14.17
C LEU A 191 -4.18 -12.69 15.36
N ILE A 192 -3.68 -12.55 16.59
CA ILE A 192 -4.50 -12.61 17.81
C ILE A 192 -5.60 -11.55 17.75
N SER A 193 -5.28 -10.33 17.32
CA SER A 193 -6.27 -9.24 17.20
C SER A 193 -7.35 -9.53 16.16
N ARG A 194 -7.01 -10.09 14.99
CA ARG A 194 -8.02 -10.52 13.99
C ARG A 194 -8.81 -11.72 14.46
N LEU A 195 -8.16 -12.70 15.11
CA LEU A 195 -8.84 -13.84 15.72
C LEU A 195 -9.86 -13.36 16.76
N ASN A 196 -9.53 -12.36 17.58
CA ASN A 196 -10.45 -11.91 18.63
C ASN A 196 -11.77 -11.35 18.07
N LEU A 197 -11.73 -10.77 16.86
CA LEU A 197 -12.92 -10.33 16.13
C LEU A 197 -13.76 -11.49 15.56
N LYS A 198 -13.17 -12.66 15.34
CA LYS A 198 -13.80 -13.82 14.67
C LYS A 198 -14.20 -14.92 15.64
N ASP A 199 -13.29 -15.26 16.53
CA ASP A 199 -13.43 -16.22 17.62
C ASP A 199 -12.57 -15.76 18.80
N SER A 200 -13.21 -15.13 19.79
CA SER A 200 -12.53 -14.60 20.97
C SER A 200 -11.84 -15.70 21.77
N LYS A 201 -12.39 -16.92 21.82
CA LYS A 201 -11.82 -18.02 22.61
C LYS A 201 -10.50 -18.49 22.02
N LEU A 202 -10.43 -18.68 20.69
CA LEU A 202 -9.19 -19.03 20.01
C LEU A 202 -8.13 -17.93 20.15
N ALA A 203 -8.54 -16.67 20.11
CA ALA A 203 -7.64 -15.54 20.32
C ALA A 203 -7.05 -15.52 21.73
N GLU A 204 -7.89 -15.73 22.75
CA GLU A 204 -7.46 -15.80 24.14
C GLU A 204 -6.50 -16.97 24.38
N GLU A 205 -6.79 -18.13 23.80
CA GLU A 205 -5.92 -19.31 23.87
C GLU A 205 -4.56 -19.04 23.21
N LEU A 206 -4.55 -18.44 22.01
CA LEU A 206 -3.30 -18.07 21.32
C LEU A 206 -2.52 -16.99 22.08
N PHE A 207 -3.22 -16.05 22.73
CA PHE A 207 -2.59 -15.04 23.59
C PHE A 207 -1.88 -15.68 24.78
N VAL A 208 -2.51 -16.65 25.45
CA VAL A 208 -1.89 -17.40 26.57
C VAL A 208 -0.64 -18.14 26.10
N MET A 209 -0.71 -18.82 24.95
CA MET A 209 0.46 -19.50 24.37
C MET A 209 1.59 -18.51 24.05
N SER A 210 1.24 -17.34 23.50
CA SER A 210 2.18 -16.27 23.17
C SER A 210 2.83 -15.68 24.41
N LEU A 211 2.06 -15.46 25.48
CA LEU A 211 2.57 -14.97 26.75
C LEU A 211 3.54 -15.97 27.40
N ALA A 212 3.24 -17.27 27.31
CA ALA A 212 4.14 -18.32 27.77
C ALA A 212 5.46 -18.33 26.96
N ALA A 213 5.39 -18.11 25.64
CA ALA A 213 6.58 -17.98 24.80
C ALA A 213 7.39 -16.71 25.12
N ALA A 214 6.72 -15.58 25.37
CA ALA A 214 7.35 -14.34 25.80
C ALA A 214 8.10 -14.50 27.12
N ARG A 215 7.49 -15.16 28.12
CA ARG A 215 8.13 -15.50 29.41
C ARG A 215 9.39 -16.36 29.25
N ARG A 216 9.38 -17.33 28.34
CA ARG A 216 10.54 -18.21 28.09
C ARG A 216 11.70 -17.50 27.39
N SER A 217 11.38 -16.57 26.50
CA SER A 217 12.36 -15.89 25.66
C SER A 217 12.86 -14.56 26.25
N TYR A 218 12.19 -14.03 27.27
CA TYR A 218 12.44 -12.69 27.83
C TYR A 218 12.47 -11.58 26.78
N SER A 219 11.70 -11.73 25.70
CA SER A 219 11.66 -10.72 24.64
C SER A 219 10.83 -9.51 25.07
N TYR A 220 11.53 -8.41 25.40
CA TYR A 220 10.93 -7.10 25.67
C TYR A 220 9.98 -6.67 24.54
N GLU A 221 10.47 -6.72 23.30
CA GLU A 221 9.70 -6.28 22.12
C GLU A 221 8.41 -7.07 21.95
N PHE A 222 8.50 -8.41 22.01
CA PHE A 222 7.32 -9.26 21.86
C PHE A 222 6.33 -9.05 23.01
N THR A 223 6.81 -8.91 24.24
CA THR A 223 5.97 -8.61 25.42
C THR A 223 5.29 -7.25 25.30
N GLY A 224 6.00 -6.23 24.81
CA GLY A 224 5.44 -4.92 24.52
C GLY A 224 4.32 -4.97 23.48
N THR A 225 4.52 -5.74 22.40
CA THR A 225 3.47 -5.90 21.37
C THR A 225 2.23 -6.65 21.88
N LEU A 226 2.36 -7.56 22.86
CA LEU A 226 1.20 -8.20 23.49
C LEU A 226 0.42 -7.22 24.39
N GLY A 227 1.12 -6.28 25.04
CA GLY A 227 0.52 -5.25 25.87
C GLY A 227 -0.36 -4.28 25.08
N SER A 228 0.07 -3.92 23.87
CA SER A 228 -0.67 -2.99 23.02
C SER A 228 -2.04 -3.53 22.59
N ILE A 229 -2.23 -4.87 22.56
CA ILE A 229 -3.50 -5.48 22.15
C ILE A 229 -4.40 -5.85 23.34
N VAL A 230 -3.86 -6.24 24.50
CA VAL A 230 -4.67 -6.72 25.63
C VAL A 230 -5.44 -5.58 26.33
N PHE A 231 -4.88 -4.37 26.29
CA PHE A 231 -5.51 -3.15 26.81
C PHE A 231 -6.18 -2.29 25.73
N GLU A 232 -6.14 -2.73 24.48
CA GLU A 232 -6.82 -2.03 23.40
C GLU A 232 -8.35 -2.14 23.59
N VAL A 233 -9.01 -1.00 23.73
CA VAL A 233 -10.47 -0.90 23.73
C VAL A 233 -10.91 -0.49 22.33
N ARG A 234 -11.19 -1.48 21.47
CA ARG A 234 -11.80 -1.27 20.16
C ARG A 234 -13.13 -2.00 20.10
N GLU A 235 -14.06 -1.46 19.31
CA GLU A 235 -15.35 -2.09 19.07
C GLU A 235 -15.16 -3.53 18.54
N GLY A 236 -15.84 -4.50 19.16
CA GLY A 236 -15.72 -5.92 18.82
C GLY A 236 -14.46 -6.63 19.32
N ARG A 237 -13.50 -5.92 19.93
CA ARG A 237 -12.29 -6.53 20.53
C ARG A 237 -12.30 -6.37 22.03
N LYS A 238 -12.42 -7.49 22.74
CA LYS A 238 -12.36 -7.48 24.20
C LYS A 238 -11.68 -8.75 24.69
N PHE A 239 -10.50 -8.59 25.24
CA PHE A 239 -9.86 -9.62 26.05
C PHE A 239 -10.50 -9.66 27.44
N SER A 240 -10.55 -10.85 28.03
CA SER A 240 -11.00 -11.06 29.40
C SER A 240 -10.07 -10.40 30.42
N ASP A 241 -10.62 -10.03 31.57
CA ASP A 241 -9.83 -9.47 32.68
C ASP A 241 -8.82 -10.48 33.23
N VAL A 242 -9.07 -11.78 33.02
CA VAL A 242 -8.13 -12.86 33.35
C VAL A 242 -6.83 -12.71 32.54
N LEU A 243 -6.93 -12.37 31.25
CA LEU A 243 -5.75 -12.15 30.42
C LEU A 243 -5.05 -10.83 30.71
N ARG A 244 -5.81 -9.76 30.98
CA ARG A 244 -5.22 -8.49 31.45
C ARG A 244 -4.39 -8.71 32.70
N ARG A 245 -4.94 -9.44 33.69
CA ARG A 245 -4.22 -9.84 34.91
C ARG A 245 -3.00 -10.69 34.59
N SER A 246 -3.14 -11.73 33.76
CA SER A 246 -2.02 -12.63 33.40
C SER A 246 -0.87 -11.88 32.71
N TYR A 247 -1.20 -10.91 31.86
CA TYR A 247 -0.21 -10.04 31.22
C TYR A 247 0.51 -9.16 32.24
N LEU A 248 -0.22 -8.47 33.12
CA LEU A 248 0.36 -7.65 34.17
C LEU A 248 1.20 -8.48 35.15
N GLU A 249 0.77 -9.69 35.50
CA GLU A 249 1.55 -10.62 36.32
C GLU A 249 2.87 -10.98 35.66
N THR A 250 2.87 -11.17 34.34
CA THR A 250 4.09 -11.42 33.56
C THR A 250 5.08 -10.26 33.68
N LEU A 251 4.60 -9.03 33.49
CA LEU A 251 5.42 -7.84 33.63
C LEU A 251 5.95 -7.68 35.05
N ALA A 252 5.11 -7.90 36.07
CA ALA A 252 5.52 -7.85 37.47
C ALA A 252 6.58 -8.90 37.80
N ASP A 253 6.46 -10.12 37.27
CA ASP A 253 7.43 -11.18 37.49
C ASP A 253 8.78 -10.88 36.81
N MET A 254 8.75 -10.30 35.59
CA MET A 254 9.97 -9.87 34.90
C MET A 254 10.69 -8.74 35.65
N ILE A 255 9.96 -7.73 36.11
CA ILE A 255 10.51 -6.65 36.95
C ILE A 255 11.05 -7.19 38.27
N SER A 256 10.28 -8.04 38.95
CA SER A 256 10.69 -8.63 40.22
C SER A 256 11.96 -9.46 40.08
N ARG A 257 12.11 -10.21 38.99
CA ARG A 257 13.35 -10.96 38.69
C ARG A 257 14.53 -10.02 38.47
N GLY A 258 14.37 -8.98 37.64
CA GLY A 258 15.41 -8.00 37.40
C GLY A 258 15.84 -7.23 38.65
N ALA A 259 14.88 -6.87 39.51
CA ALA A 259 15.14 -6.15 40.75
C ALA A 259 15.82 -7.03 41.81
N LEU A 260 15.43 -8.30 41.95
CA LEU A 260 15.89 -9.18 43.03
C LEU A 260 17.10 -10.05 42.67
N ILE A 261 17.32 -10.36 41.39
CA ILE A 261 18.36 -11.27 40.92
C ILE A 261 19.36 -10.50 40.07
N GLU A 262 20.58 -10.31 40.57
CA GLU A 262 21.59 -9.49 39.91
C GLU A 262 21.96 -9.99 38.50
N GLN A 263 22.05 -11.31 38.29
CA GLN A 263 22.36 -11.89 36.98
C GLN A 263 21.24 -11.67 35.94
N GLU A 264 20.01 -11.43 36.39
CA GLU A 264 18.85 -11.22 35.52
C GLU A 264 18.46 -9.74 35.41
N ARG A 265 19.24 -8.84 36.05
CA ARG A 265 18.92 -7.41 36.11
C ARG A 265 18.83 -6.76 34.74
N ALA A 266 19.77 -7.08 33.85
CA ALA A 266 19.77 -6.53 32.49
C ALA A 266 18.49 -6.89 31.73
N THR A 267 18.14 -8.17 31.65
CA THR A 267 16.98 -8.64 30.88
C THR A 267 15.64 -8.39 31.59
N GLY A 268 15.59 -8.49 32.92
CA GLY A 268 14.37 -8.27 33.70
C GLY A 268 13.98 -6.80 33.82
N CYS A 269 14.95 -5.88 33.91
CA CYS A 269 14.66 -4.45 34.01
C CYS A 269 14.44 -3.76 32.66
N GLU A 270 14.70 -4.44 31.54
CA GLU A 270 14.38 -3.92 30.20
C GLU A 270 12.89 -3.61 30.01
N VAL A 271 11.98 -4.29 30.72
CA VAL A 271 10.52 -4.04 30.61
C VAL A 271 10.01 -2.84 31.42
N ALA A 272 10.84 -2.19 32.25
CA ALA A 272 10.39 -1.07 33.10
C ALA A 272 9.74 0.09 32.31
N PRO A 273 10.23 0.46 31.11
CA PRO A 273 9.56 1.48 30.28
C PRO A 273 8.17 1.08 29.78
N LEU A 274 7.83 -0.21 29.71
CA LEU A 274 6.48 -0.67 29.37
C LEU A 274 5.53 -0.60 30.57
N VAL A 275 6.06 -0.78 31.78
CA VAL A 275 5.28 -0.83 33.03
C VAL A 275 4.92 0.56 33.53
N THR A 276 5.86 1.51 33.44
CA THR A 276 5.70 2.87 34.01
C THR A 276 4.42 3.59 33.53
N PRO A 277 4.08 3.60 32.23
CA PRO A 277 2.89 4.30 31.73
C PRO A 277 1.55 3.62 32.07
N ILE A 278 1.58 2.39 32.61
CA ILE A 278 0.37 1.58 32.87
C ILE A 278 0.25 1.19 34.35
N LEU A 279 0.92 1.91 35.26
CA LEU A 279 0.88 1.66 36.70
C LEU A 279 -0.54 1.73 37.29
N ASP A 280 -1.39 2.59 36.74
CA ASP A 280 -2.81 2.68 37.06
C ASP A 280 -3.54 1.34 36.82
N ARG A 281 -3.15 0.59 35.78
CA ARG A 281 -3.69 -0.75 35.51
C ARG A 281 -3.23 -1.78 36.53
N PHE A 282 -2.05 -1.63 37.12
CA PHE A 282 -1.64 -2.48 38.23
C PHE A 282 -2.48 -2.23 39.48
N ASP A 283 -2.81 -0.97 39.78
CA ASP A 283 -3.70 -0.65 40.90
C ASP A 283 -5.10 -1.22 40.68
N GLU A 284 -5.62 -1.15 39.44
CA GLU A 284 -6.94 -1.67 39.07
C GLU A 284 -6.99 -3.21 39.14
N TYR A 285 -6.03 -3.91 38.51
CA TYR A 285 -6.12 -5.35 38.28
C TYR A 285 -5.32 -6.21 39.27
N LEU A 286 -4.22 -5.68 39.85
CA LEU A 286 -3.30 -6.38 40.75
C LEU A 286 -2.91 -5.53 41.98
N PRO A 287 -3.88 -4.98 42.75
CA PRO A 287 -3.60 -4.02 43.82
C PRO A 287 -2.62 -4.55 44.89
N ALA A 288 -2.67 -5.86 45.18
CA ALA A 288 -1.78 -6.50 46.14
C ALA A 288 -0.29 -6.48 45.73
N ARG A 289 0.01 -6.36 44.43
CA ARG A 289 1.39 -6.31 43.91
C ARG A 289 1.85 -4.90 43.56
N ALA A 290 0.92 -3.95 43.43
CA ALA A 290 1.21 -2.62 42.89
C ALA A 290 2.22 -1.82 43.72
N LEU A 291 2.21 -1.94 45.06
CA LEU A 291 3.19 -1.27 45.93
C LEU A 291 4.60 -1.88 45.77
N ALA A 292 4.70 -3.20 45.84
CA ALA A 292 5.97 -3.91 45.68
C ALA A 292 6.57 -3.66 44.29
N LEU A 293 5.72 -3.62 43.26
CA LEU A 293 6.13 -3.33 41.89
C LEU A 293 6.75 -1.93 41.77
N ARG A 294 6.15 -0.89 42.38
CA ARG A 294 6.72 0.46 42.37
C ARG A 294 8.13 0.49 42.98
N GLN A 295 8.32 -0.17 44.12
CA GLN A 295 9.63 -0.29 44.75
C GLN A 295 10.65 -1.03 43.86
N GLN A 296 10.21 -2.08 43.17
CA GLN A 296 11.06 -2.82 42.24
C GLN A 296 11.38 -2.02 40.98
N LEU A 297 10.46 -1.17 40.50
CA LEU A 297 10.70 -0.26 39.40
C LEU A 297 11.75 0.79 39.74
N GLU A 298 11.76 1.32 40.97
CA GLU A 298 12.83 2.22 41.42
C GLU A 298 14.22 1.57 41.32
N ILE A 299 14.30 0.25 41.58
CA ILE A 299 15.53 -0.52 41.39
C ILE A 299 15.84 -0.73 39.91
N CYS A 300 14.83 -0.98 39.07
CA CYS A 300 15.02 -1.33 37.67
C CYS A 300 15.22 -0.15 36.71
N ILE A 301 14.61 1.01 36.97
CA ILE A 301 14.69 2.21 36.12
C ILE A 301 16.15 2.64 35.85
N PRO A 302 17.08 2.63 36.83
CA PRO A 302 18.50 2.93 36.58
C PRO A 302 19.19 1.96 35.61
N PHE A 303 18.68 0.75 35.46
CA PHE A 303 19.24 -0.30 34.59
C PHE A 303 18.51 -0.39 33.25
N SER A 304 17.40 0.35 33.07
CA SER A 304 16.83 0.56 31.75
C SER A 304 17.81 1.38 30.89
N HIS A 305 17.97 1.00 29.63
CA HIS A 305 18.95 1.61 28.74
C HIS A 305 18.32 2.64 27.79
N GLY A 306 19.06 3.72 27.53
CA GLY A 306 18.70 4.74 26.55
C GLY A 306 17.63 5.72 27.01
N TYR A 307 17.06 6.43 26.05
CA TYR A 307 16.12 7.53 26.28
C TYR A 307 14.83 7.11 27.01
N THR A 308 14.44 5.84 26.90
CA THR A 308 13.25 5.26 27.55
C THR A 308 13.36 5.27 29.08
N ALA A 309 14.58 5.17 29.62
CA ALA A 309 14.82 5.25 31.06
C ALA A 309 14.60 6.66 31.61
N GLU A 310 15.08 7.68 30.91
CA GLU A 310 14.91 9.08 31.31
C GLU A 310 13.44 9.53 31.22
N ILE A 311 12.69 9.02 30.25
CA ILE A 311 11.23 9.21 30.17
C ILE A 311 10.54 8.56 31.34
N ALA A 312 10.83 7.29 31.63
CA ALA A 312 10.23 6.60 32.77
C ALA A 312 10.53 7.34 34.08
N LYS A 313 11.73 7.92 34.24
CA LYS A 313 12.08 8.78 35.38
C LYS A 313 11.29 10.10 35.41
N ALA A 314 11.06 10.74 34.27
CA ALA A 314 10.31 11.99 34.19
C ALA A 314 8.81 11.77 34.44
N GLU A 315 8.23 10.75 33.81
CA GLU A 315 6.84 10.32 33.99
C GLU A 315 6.59 9.89 35.45
N ALA A 316 7.50 9.11 36.06
CA ALA A 316 7.39 8.72 37.47
C ALA A 316 7.47 9.90 38.44
N ARG A 317 8.13 11.01 38.06
CA ARG A 317 8.26 12.23 38.89
C ARG A 317 7.13 13.24 38.67
N GLY A 318 6.36 13.11 37.59
CA GLY A 318 5.31 14.07 37.23
C GLY A 318 5.83 15.39 36.63
N ASP A 319 7.09 15.42 36.18
CA ASP A 319 7.78 16.62 35.68
C ASP A 319 7.62 16.81 34.14
N GLU A 320 6.58 16.24 33.51
CA GLU A 320 6.47 16.26 32.05
C GLU A 320 6.12 17.67 31.51
N PRO A 321 6.84 18.20 30.51
CA PRO A 321 6.48 19.43 29.81
C PRO A 321 5.03 19.41 29.29
N GLN A 322 4.31 20.55 29.34
CA GLN A 322 2.88 20.60 29.01
C GLN A 322 2.57 21.34 27.70
N SER A 323 3.34 22.39 27.37
CA SER A 323 3.15 23.18 26.16
C SER A 323 4.17 22.85 25.06
N ALA A 324 3.89 23.27 23.82
CA ALA A 324 4.83 23.11 22.71
C ALA A 324 6.18 23.79 23.00
N ASP A 325 6.16 25.01 23.55
CA ASP A 325 7.38 25.75 23.90
C ASP A 325 8.17 25.08 25.02
N ASP A 326 7.49 24.47 26.01
CA ASP A 326 8.16 23.69 27.05
C ASP A 326 8.86 22.47 26.45
N PHE A 327 8.22 21.77 25.52
CA PHE A 327 8.85 20.66 24.80
C PHE A 327 10.03 21.12 23.94
N ILE A 328 9.94 22.25 23.24
CA ILE A 328 11.06 22.80 22.45
C ILE A 328 12.24 23.14 23.35
N ARG A 329 11.98 23.78 24.50
CA ARG A 329 13.03 24.09 25.50
C ARG A 329 13.66 22.82 26.06
N ALA A 330 12.85 21.88 26.53
CA ALA A 330 13.32 20.59 27.04
C ALA A 330 14.14 19.81 25.99
N ALA A 331 13.76 19.87 24.71
CA ALA A 331 14.52 19.27 23.61
C ALA A 331 15.90 19.93 23.43
N ARG A 332 15.97 21.25 23.54
CA ARG A 332 17.23 22.01 23.39
C ARG A 332 18.16 21.82 24.58
N ASP A 333 17.60 21.74 25.79
CA ASP A 333 18.35 21.64 27.04
C ASP A 333 18.90 20.23 27.31
N THR A 334 18.31 19.18 26.71
CA THR A 334 18.80 17.81 26.87
C THR A 334 19.97 17.47 25.93
N ASN A 335 20.91 16.68 26.46
CA ASN A 335 22.04 16.10 25.71
C ASN A 335 21.72 14.70 25.16
N ASP A 336 20.64 14.05 25.63
CA ASP A 336 20.21 12.74 25.13
C ASP A 336 19.48 12.91 23.79
N GLN A 337 19.99 12.26 22.74
CA GLN A 337 19.46 12.37 21.38
C GLN A 337 18.05 11.78 21.24
N GLY A 338 17.75 10.67 21.93
CA GLY A 338 16.43 10.05 21.87
C GLY A 338 15.37 10.89 22.59
N LEU A 339 15.72 11.49 23.73
CA LEU A 339 14.85 12.46 24.40
C LEU A 339 14.62 13.70 23.54
N LYS A 340 15.70 14.24 22.95
CA LYS A 340 15.65 15.41 22.07
C LYS A 340 14.68 15.17 20.91
N GLY A 341 14.81 14.05 20.21
CA GLY A 341 13.91 13.66 19.12
C GLY A 341 12.45 13.53 19.58
N ARG A 342 12.19 12.86 20.72
CA ARG A 342 10.83 12.70 21.26
C ARG A 342 10.21 14.03 21.69
N TYR A 343 10.95 14.93 22.33
CA TYR A 343 10.43 16.23 22.73
C TYR A 343 10.09 17.11 21.51
N PHE A 344 10.93 17.11 20.47
CA PHE A 344 10.56 17.78 19.21
C PHE A 344 9.30 17.18 18.59
N PHE A 345 9.16 15.85 18.58
CA PHE A 345 7.93 15.20 18.09
C PHE A 345 6.69 15.65 18.86
N ARG A 346 6.77 15.73 20.20
CA ARG A 346 5.67 16.22 21.06
C ARG A 346 5.35 17.69 20.79
N ALA A 347 6.36 18.55 20.65
CA ALA A 347 6.19 19.96 20.31
C ALA A 347 5.45 20.13 18.98
N ILE A 348 5.93 19.43 17.93
CA ILE A 348 5.32 19.46 16.60
C ILE A 348 3.87 18.96 16.65
N SER A 349 3.59 17.88 17.39
CA SER A 349 2.21 17.39 17.57
C SER A 349 1.31 18.46 18.19
N LYS A 350 1.77 19.14 19.26
CA LYS A 350 1.00 20.21 19.91
C LYS A 350 0.73 21.40 18.98
N LEU A 351 1.74 21.83 18.21
CA LEU A 351 1.58 22.91 17.24
C LEU A 351 0.63 22.51 16.10
N ARG A 352 0.69 21.26 15.64
CA ARG A 352 -0.20 20.73 14.61
C ARG A 352 -1.64 20.70 15.08
N ASP A 353 -1.89 20.26 16.31
CA ASP A 353 -3.25 20.21 16.88
C ASP A 353 -3.86 21.62 17.03
N LEU A 354 -3.03 22.67 17.01
CA LEU A 354 -3.42 24.09 16.99
C LEU A 354 -3.38 24.71 15.58
N GLU A 355 -3.14 23.93 14.53
CA GLU A 355 -3.01 24.37 13.12
C GLU A 355 -1.95 25.47 12.89
N LYS A 356 -0.92 25.53 13.76
CA LYS A 356 0.17 26.51 13.69
C LYS A 356 1.27 26.07 12.72
N PHE A 357 0.93 25.82 11.46
CA PHE A 357 1.86 25.21 10.49
C PHE A 357 3.10 26.06 10.20
N ASP A 358 2.98 27.39 10.16
CA ASP A 358 4.12 28.29 9.96
C ASP A 358 5.14 28.24 11.12
N GLU A 359 4.65 28.05 12.34
CA GLU A 359 5.49 27.88 13.53
C GLU A 359 6.23 26.54 13.47
N ILE A 360 5.58 25.47 12.98
CA ILE A 360 6.24 24.18 12.77
C ILE A 360 7.32 24.28 11.69
N VAL A 361 7.02 24.94 10.56
CA VAL A 361 8.00 25.15 9.48
C VAL A 361 9.20 25.94 10.00
N SER A 362 8.96 26.98 10.79
CA SER A 362 10.04 27.78 11.39
C SER A 362 10.86 26.96 12.39
N LEU A 363 10.22 26.17 13.26
CA LEU A 363 10.90 25.26 14.17
C LEU A 363 11.81 24.28 13.41
N LEU A 364 11.33 23.68 12.32
CA LEU A 364 12.11 22.74 11.51
C LEU A 364 13.26 23.42 10.76
N ASP A 365 13.04 24.65 10.25
CA ASP A 365 14.09 25.46 9.61
C ASP A 365 15.20 25.86 10.60
N ASP A 366 14.84 26.08 11.87
CA ASP A 366 15.75 26.51 12.94
C ASP A 366 16.54 25.34 13.58
N MET A 367 16.23 24.08 13.22
CA MET A 367 16.95 22.93 13.74
C MET A 367 18.38 22.85 13.21
N ASN A 368 19.35 22.66 14.11
CA ASN A 368 20.73 22.39 13.74
C ASN A 368 20.95 20.90 13.38
N GLU A 369 22.14 20.55 12.87
CA GLU A 369 22.46 19.18 12.45
C GLU A 369 22.33 18.13 13.56
N VAL A 370 22.60 18.49 14.82
CA VAL A 370 22.42 17.59 15.97
C VAL A 370 20.93 17.33 16.20
N GLU A 371 20.11 18.37 16.13
CA GLU A 371 18.64 18.27 16.30
C GLU A 371 18.00 17.49 15.15
N VAL A 372 18.42 17.74 13.91
CA VAL A 372 18.00 16.97 12.73
C VAL A 372 18.41 15.50 12.86
N SER A 373 19.61 15.23 13.37
CA SER A 373 20.06 13.85 13.63
C SER A 373 19.27 13.16 14.73
N ALA A 374 18.87 13.90 15.79
CA ALA A 374 18.07 13.39 16.90
C ALA A 374 16.67 12.96 16.47
N VAL A 375 16.03 13.76 15.62
CA VAL A 375 14.73 13.46 15.02
C VAL A 375 14.85 12.37 13.93
N GLY A 376 16.01 12.31 13.28
CA GLY A 376 16.27 11.50 12.11
C GLY A 376 16.00 12.29 10.83
N ARG A 377 17.01 12.34 9.95
CA ARG A 377 16.97 13.16 8.71
C ARG A 377 15.77 12.88 7.82
N VAL A 378 15.38 11.60 7.68
CA VAL A 378 14.23 11.20 6.86
C VAL A 378 12.92 11.69 7.47
N ALA A 379 12.78 11.63 8.80
CA ALA A 379 11.60 12.12 9.50
C ALA A 379 11.51 13.65 9.41
N TRP A 380 12.63 14.35 9.64
CA TRP A 380 12.71 15.80 9.49
C TRP A 380 12.34 16.24 8.07
N GLU A 381 12.88 15.62 7.02
CA GLU A 381 12.56 15.97 5.63
C GLU A 381 11.07 15.72 5.32
N SER A 382 10.53 14.59 5.77
CA SER A 382 9.11 14.26 5.62
C SER A 382 8.21 15.31 6.29
N TRP A 383 8.48 15.68 7.54
CA TRP A 383 7.75 16.72 8.26
C TRP A 383 7.91 18.08 7.59
N ARG A 384 9.11 18.40 7.12
CA ARG A 384 9.38 19.67 6.47
C ARG A 384 8.62 19.84 5.14
N ILE A 385 8.40 18.75 4.42
CA ILE A 385 7.54 18.71 3.23
C ILE A 385 6.05 18.82 3.63
N GLU A 386 5.62 18.02 4.61
CA GLU A 386 4.24 17.98 5.08
C GLU A 386 3.75 19.36 5.54
N TYR A 387 4.44 19.96 6.51
CA TYR A 387 3.98 21.20 7.12
C TYR A 387 4.20 22.43 6.24
N ALA A 388 5.13 22.37 5.28
CA ALA A 388 5.21 23.39 4.24
C ALA A 388 4.05 23.31 3.26
N TYR A 389 3.60 22.11 2.92
CA TYR A 389 2.38 21.93 2.13
C TYR A 389 1.16 22.44 2.90
N GLU A 390 0.98 22.08 4.18
CA GLU A 390 -0.17 22.53 4.97
C GLU A 390 -0.16 24.06 5.19
N SER A 391 1.00 24.65 5.46
CA SER A 391 1.16 26.12 5.53
C SER A 391 0.81 26.80 4.20
N ALA A 392 1.32 26.28 3.08
CA ALA A 392 1.03 26.82 1.76
C ALA A 392 -0.44 26.66 1.38
N LEU A 393 -1.07 25.54 1.72
CA LEU A 393 -2.49 25.31 1.48
C LEU A 393 -3.36 26.26 2.31
N ALA A 394 -3.08 26.40 3.61
CA ALA A 394 -3.81 27.33 4.48
C ALA A 394 -3.69 28.79 4.00
N SER A 395 -2.52 29.17 3.46
CA SER A 395 -2.32 30.49 2.83
C SER A 395 -3.10 30.63 1.52
N PHE A 396 -3.15 29.57 0.70
CA PHE A 396 -3.90 29.54 -0.55
C PHE A 396 -5.40 29.69 -0.32
N GLU A 397 -5.95 28.99 0.68
CA GLU A 397 -7.37 29.08 1.06
C GLU A 397 -7.75 30.47 1.55
N LYS A 398 -6.83 31.17 2.21
CA LYS A 398 -6.96 32.59 2.60
C LYS A 398 -6.72 33.57 1.45
N LYS A 399 -6.42 33.08 0.25
CA LYS A 399 -6.04 33.86 -0.95
C LYS A 399 -4.78 34.72 -0.76
N ASP A 400 -3.92 34.35 0.18
CA ASP A 400 -2.63 35.00 0.44
C ASP A 400 -1.53 34.35 -0.42
N MET A 401 -1.58 34.61 -1.73
CA MET A 401 -0.60 34.09 -2.68
C MET A 401 0.85 34.47 -2.34
N PRO A 402 1.18 35.69 -1.87
CA PRO A 402 2.51 36.01 -1.39
C PRO A 402 3.03 35.04 -0.32
N SER A 403 2.20 34.63 0.64
CA SER A 403 2.58 33.65 1.67
C SER A 403 2.73 32.25 1.10
N VAL A 404 1.86 31.83 0.16
CA VAL A 404 2.01 30.56 -0.58
C VAL A 404 3.39 30.45 -1.22
N TYR A 405 3.77 31.45 -2.03
CA TYR A 405 5.06 31.45 -2.71
C TYR A 405 6.23 31.57 -1.73
N ARG A 406 6.07 32.31 -0.62
CA ARG A 406 7.09 32.40 0.42
C ARG A 406 7.38 31.03 1.04
N THR A 407 6.35 30.28 1.42
CA THR A 407 6.49 28.94 2.01
C THR A 407 7.13 27.95 1.03
N ILE A 408 6.69 27.95 -0.23
CA ILE A 408 7.28 27.10 -1.29
C ILE A 408 8.75 27.47 -1.52
N ASN A 409 9.07 28.75 -1.65
CA ASN A 409 10.43 29.19 -1.95
C ASN A 409 11.40 28.97 -0.79
N ARG A 410 10.93 29.10 0.47
CA ARG A 410 11.70 28.77 1.68
C ARG A 410 11.96 27.28 1.83
N THR A 411 11.15 26.43 1.22
CA THR A 411 11.37 24.98 1.27
C THR A 411 12.69 24.62 0.55
N PRO A 412 13.54 23.75 1.15
CA PRO A 412 14.78 23.30 0.53
C PRO A 412 14.57 22.84 -0.91
N ARG A 413 15.48 23.19 -1.82
CA ARG A 413 15.30 22.94 -3.27
C ARG A 413 15.01 21.47 -3.60
N LYS A 414 15.66 20.53 -2.92
CA LYS A 414 15.44 19.08 -3.11
C LYS A 414 14.04 18.64 -2.70
N SER A 415 13.45 19.29 -1.71
CA SER A 415 12.17 18.90 -1.12
C SER A 415 10.98 19.69 -1.71
N ARG A 416 11.24 20.81 -2.38
CA ARG A 416 10.22 21.70 -2.95
C ARG A 416 9.31 21.04 -4.01
N PRO A 417 9.80 20.18 -4.92
CA PRO A 417 8.91 19.48 -5.86
C PRO A 417 7.79 18.70 -5.15
N PHE A 418 8.07 18.11 -3.98
CA PHE A 418 7.08 17.34 -3.22
C PHE A 418 6.01 18.19 -2.57
N VAL A 419 6.35 19.41 -2.13
CA VAL A 419 5.36 20.40 -1.67
C VAL A 419 4.43 20.79 -2.82
N ARG A 420 5.01 21.09 -3.99
CA ARG A 420 4.24 21.43 -5.20
C ARG A 420 3.34 20.29 -5.67
N PHE A 421 3.83 19.05 -5.62
CA PHE A 421 3.01 17.86 -5.95
C PHE A 421 1.76 17.80 -5.05
N ARG A 422 1.94 17.93 -3.74
CA ARG A 422 0.83 17.86 -2.77
C ARG A 422 -0.21 18.96 -3.01
N LEU A 423 0.23 20.19 -3.29
CA LEU A 423 -0.66 21.28 -3.70
C LEU A 423 -1.43 20.94 -4.98
N ALA A 424 -0.73 20.48 -6.02
CA ALA A 424 -1.35 20.13 -7.31
C ALA A 424 -2.35 18.97 -7.20
N TYR A 425 -2.13 18.02 -6.28
CA TYR A 425 -3.08 16.92 -6.02
C TYR A 425 -4.34 17.37 -5.26
N LYS A 426 -4.22 18.39 -4.41
CA LYS A 426 -5.31 18.85 -3.53
C LYS A 426 -6.28 19.78 -4.25
N LEU A 427 -5.77 20.62 -5.14
CA LEU A 427 -6.56 21.66 -5.82
C LEU A 427 -7.37 21.10 -6.99
N SER A 428 -8.45 21.80 -7.35
CA SER A 428 -9.33 21.41 -8.44
C SER A 428 -8.72 21.80 -9.80
N PRO A 429 -8.58 20.85 -10.73
CA PRO A 429 -7.99 21.12 -12.05
C PRO A 429 -8.86 22.05 -12.92
N ILE A 430 -10.13 22.27 -12.55
CA ILE A 430 -11.07 23.12 -13.28
C ILE A 430 -10.93 24.58 -12.84
N THR A 431 -10.89 24.82 -11.53
CA THR A 431 -10.96 26.17 -10.95
C THR A 431 -9.59 26.78 -10.68
N GLU A 432 -8.59 25.96 -10.32
CA GLU A 432 -7.23 26.41 -10.01
C GLU A 432 -6.21 26.05 -11.11
N ARG A 433 -6.70 25.88 -12.35
CA ARG A 433 -5.95 25.34 -13.48
C ARG A 433 -4.55 25.95 -13.66
N ASP A 434 -4.47 27.28 -13.71
CA ASP A 434 -3.23 27.99 -14.03
C ASP A 434 -2.19 27.89 -12.91
N PHE A 435 -2.64 27.96 -11.65
CA PHE A 435 -1.77 27.75 -10.50
C PHE A 435 -1.23 26.32 -10.46
N ILE A 436 -2.06 25.33 -10.80
CA ILE A 436 -1.60 23.95 -10.88
C ILE A 436 -0.55 23.81 -11.99
N LEU A 437 -0.80 24.34 -13.19
CA LEU A 437 0.17 24.30 -14.28
C LEU A 437 1.51 24.93 -13.91
N GLU A 438 1.50 26.12 -13.30
CA GLU A 438 2.72 26.77 -12.79
C GLU A 438 3.50 25.84 -11.85
N ASN A 439 2.79 25.12 -10.97
CA ASN A 439 3.41 24.15 -10.07
C ASN A 439 3.97 22.94 -10.82
N LEU A 440 3.26 22.40 -11.83
CA LEU A 440 3.75 21.27 -12.63
C LEU A 440 5.01 21.63 -13.43
N GLU A 441 5.03 22.80 -14.04
CA GLU A 441 6.21 23.33 -14.75
C GLU A 441 7.38 23.55 -13.78
N GLY A 442 7.09 24.10 -12.59
CA GLY A 442 8.08 24.27 -11.52
C GLY A 442 8.69 22.94 -11.08
N ILE A 443 7.87 21.91 -10.89
CA ILE A 443 8.33 20.55 -10.57
C ILE A 443 9.22 20.01 -11.68
N GLN A 444 8.79 20.09 -12.94
CA GLN A 444 9.55 19.57 -14.08
C GLN A 444 10.92 20.23 -14.19
N LYS A 445 11.00 21.56 -13.99
CA LYS A 445 12.25 22.32 -13.97
C LYS A 445 13.16 21.90 -12.80
N GLU A 446 12.59 21.69 -11.62
CA GLU A 446 13.36 21.33 -10.43
C GLU A 446 13.85 19.89 -10.49
N VAL A 447 13.01 18.92 -10.88
CA VAL A 447 13.40 17.51 -11.04
C VAL A 447 14.45 17.32 -12.12
N SER A 448 14.38 18.08 -13.23
CA SER A 448 15.38 17.99 -14.31
C SER A 448 16.73 18.65 -13.98
N SER A 449 16.75 19.67 -13.10
CA SER A 449 17.97 20.44 -12.80
C SER A 449 18.68 20.03 -11.51
N LEU A 450 18.01 19.29 -10.63
CA LEU A 450 18.57 18.84 -9.36
C LEU A 450 19.22 17.45 -9.51
N GLU A 451 20.34 17.26 -8.83
CA GLU A 451 20.92 15.92 -8.61
C GLU A 451 20.05 15.16 -7.59
N ILE A 452 18.98 14.55 -8.10
CA ILE A 452 18.06 13.69 -7.36
C ILE A 452 18.32 12.24 -7.81
N GLU A 453 18.19 11.30 -6.87
CA GLU A 453 18.28 9.87 -7.16
C GLU A 453 17.32 9.46 -8.28
N SER A 454 17.80 8.60 -9.19
CA SER A 454 17.06 8.22 -10.40
C SER A 454 15.68 7.64 -10.09
N LYS A 455 15.56 6.84 -9.01
CA LYS A 455 14.28 6.24 -8.57
C LYS A 455 13.25 7.30 -8.17
N VAL A 456 13.71 8.38 -7.53
CA VAL A 456 12.87 9.50 -7.10
C VAL A 456 12.43 10.32 -8.31
N SER A 457 13.33 10.57 -9.26
CA SER A 457 12.99 11.24 -10.52
C SER A 457 11.98 10.44 -11.36
N ALA A 458 12.15 9.12 -11.46
CA ALA A 458 11.18 8.25 -12.12
C ALA A 458 9.79 8.38 -11.50
N SER A 459 9.70 8.28 -10.17
CA SER A 459 8.45 8.42 -9.42
C SER A 459 7.81 9.81 -9.59
N ALA A 460 8.63 10.87 -9.61
CA ALA A 460 8.18 12.23 -9.84
C ALA A 460 7.59 12.41 -11.25
N TYR A 461 8.26 11.93 -12.30
CA TYR A 461 7.75 12.03 -13.67
C TYR A 461 6.48 11.20 -13.91
N LEU A 462 6.35 10.02 -13.30
CA LEU A 462 5.09 9.27 -13.32
C LEU A 462 3.96 10.03 -12.61
N SER A 463 4.27 10.78 -11.56
CA SER A 463 3.31 11.64 -10.86
C SER A 463 2.93 12.87 -11.70
N LEU A 464 3.90 13.51 -12.37
CA LEU A 464 3.67 14.58 -13.32
C LEU A 464 2.76 14.15 -14.46
N ALA A 465 3.01 12.99 -15.08
CA ALA A 465 2.17 12.47 -16.16
C ALA A 465 0.69 12.36 -15.75
N ARG A 466 0.44 11.89 -14.52
CA ARG A 466 -0.91 11.75 -13.94
C ARG A 466 -1.59 13.07 -13.62
N LEU A 467 -0.83 14.13 -13.37
CA LEU A 467 -1.37 15.46 -13.15
C LEU A 467 -1.59 16.20 -14.47
N TYR A 468 -0.62 16.13 -15.39
CA TYR A 468 -0.73 16.72 -16.72
C TYR A 468 -1.90 16.17 -17.50
N ILE A 469 -2.18 14.85 -17.45
CA ILE A 469 -3.30 14.28 -18.20
C ILE A 469 -4.67 14.91 -17.85
N ARG A 470 -4.80 15.50 -16.64
CA ARG A 470 -6.04 16.16 -16.20
C ARG A 470 -6.16 17.61 -16.67
N ILE A 471 -5.05 18.24 -17.08
CA ILE A 471 -4.97 19.70 -17.24
C ILE A 471 -4.40 20.13 -18.60
N GLN A 472 -3.38 19.39 -19.06
CA GLN A 472 -2.69 19.56 -20.33
C GLN A 472 -2.24 18.18 -20.86
N PRO A 473 -3.17 17.39 -21.43
CA PRO A 473 -2.91 16.02 -21.89
C PRO A 473 -1.70 15.84 -22.81
N THR A 474 -1.36 16.86 -23.60
CA THR A 474 -0.21 16.79 -24.52
C THR A 474 1.13 16.67 -23.79
N GLU A 475 1.25 17.19 -22.57
CA GLU A 475 2.49 17.12 -21.78
C GLU A 475 2.65 15.81 -21.01
N SER A 476 1.57 15.03 -20.84
CA SER A 476 1.65 13.79 -20.07
C SER A 476 2.58 12.77 -20.73
N LEU A 477 2.60 12.71 -22.07
CA LEU A 477 3.51 11.81 -22.80
C LEU A 477 4.98 12.22 -22.64
N VAL A 478 5.27 13.52 -22.60
CA VAL A 478 6.64 14.02 -22.36
C VAL A 478 7.10 13.57 -20.97
N ALA A 479 6.25 13.72 -19.96
CA ALA A 479 6.52 13.23 -18.62
C ALA A 479 6.69 11.69 -18.56
N ILE A 480 5.89 10.92 -19.30
CA ILE A 480 6.06 9.45 -19.39
C ILE A 480 7.41 9.08 -20.02
N ARG A 481 7.84 9.75 -21.09
CA ARG A 481 9.13 9.48 -21.73
C ARG A 481 10.31 9.78 -20.82
N GLU A 482 10.25 10.88 -20.07
CA GLU A 482 11.26 11.16 -19.04
C GLU A 482 11.21 10.13 -17.91
N ALA A 483 10.02 9.71 -17.45
CA ALA A 483 9.92 8.62 -16.47
C ALA A 483 10.61 7.35 -16.97
N VAL A 484 10.39 6.92 -18.22
CA VAL A 484 11.02 5.73 -18.81
C VAL A 484 12.55 5.82 -18.78
N LYS A 485 13.12 6.99 -19.11
CA LYS A 485 14.57 7.23 -19.04
C LYS A 485 15.12 6.99 -17.63
N TYR A 486 14.44 7.53 -16.61
CA TYR A 486 14.87 7.35 -15.21
C TYR A 486 14.56 5.95 -14.66
N ILE A 487 13.49 5.29 -15.11
CA ILE A 487 13.20 3.88 -14.80
C ILE A 487 14.33 3.00 -15.32
N ASN A 488 14.73 3.15 -16.59
CA ASN A 488 15.82 2.37 -17.17
C ASN A 488 17.14 2.56 -16.43
N LYS A 489 17.42 3.78 -15.95
CA LYS A 489 18.58 4.06 -15.10
C LYS A 489 18.46 3.39 -13.73
N THR A 490 17.31 3.51 -13.08
CA THR A 490 17.02 2.88 -11.78
C THR A 490 17.13 1.37 -11.84
N ASP A 491 16.54 0.75 -12.86
CA ASP A 491 16.58 -0.69 -13.07
C ASP A 491 18.01 -1.16 -13.41
N GLY A 492 18.79 -0.37 -14.16
CA GLY A 492 20.20 -0.63 -14.40
C GLY A 492 21.05 -0.54 -13.13
N GLU A 493 20.76 0.42 -12.24
CA GLU A 493 21.39 0.57 -10.92
C GLU A 493 20.91 -0.50 -9.91
N ASN A 494 19.81 -1.22 -10.22
CA ASN A 494 19.17 -2.22 -9.37
C ASN A 494 19.04 -3.58 -10.07
N SER A 495 20.14 -4.09 -10.62
CA SER A 495 20.16 -5.32 -11.44
C SER A 495 19.63 -6.57 -10.72
N GLU A 496 19.84 -6.66 -9.41
CA GLU A 496 19.36 -7.78 -8.57
C GLU A 496 17.92 -7.59 -8.08
N PHE A 497 17.32 -6.44 -8.35
CA PHE A 497 16.01 -6.02 -7.85
C PHE A 497 15.86 -6.14 -6.33
N LEU A 498 16.34 -5.10 -5.66
CA LEU A 498 16.03 -4.83 -4.27
C LEU A 498 14.80 -3.91 -4.22
N PRO A 499 13.69 -4.31 -3.57
CA PRO A 499 12.48 -3.48 -3.48
C PRO A 499 12.75 -2.08 -2.96
N GLU A 500 13.68 -1.89 -2.02
CA GLU A 500 14.00 -0.59 -1.41
C GLU A 500 14.67 0.40 -2.38
N LYS A 501 15.22 -0.12 -3.48
CA LYS A 501 15.83 0.64 -4.56
C LYS A 501 14.88 0.90 -5.72
N ASP A 502 13.67 0.34 -5.69
CA ASP A 502 12.64 0.55 -6.70
C ASP A 502 12.07 1.98 -6.69
N TYR A 503 11.48 2.40 -7.81
CA TYR A 503 10.82 3.71 -7.93
C TYR A 503 9.39 3.72 -7.35
N ALA A 504 8.84 2.56 -6.99
CA ALA A 504 7.53 2.42 -6.35
C ALA A 504 7.50 1.25 -5.35
N PRO A 505 8.34 1.26 -4.29
CA PRO A 505 8.60 0.11 -3.41
C PRO A 505 7.38 -0.45 -2.68
N LEU A 506 6.35 0.39 -2.46
CA LEU A 506 5.14 0.05 -1.70
C LEU A 506 3.94 -0.30 -2.58
N GLN A 507 4.13 -0.39 -3.90
CA GLN A 507 3.04 -0.62 -4.85
C GLN A 507 3.30 -1.88 -5.68
N ASP A 508 2.34 -2.80 -5.72
CA ASP A 508 2.40 -3.97 -6.60
C ASP A 508 2.51 -3.54 -8.07
N PHE A 509 1.81 -2.47 -8.44
CA PHE A 509 1.88 -1.83 -9.75
C PHE A 509 1.63 -0.32 -9.63
N VAL A 510 2.15 0.46 -10.57
CA VAL A 510 1.98 1.93 -10.56
C VAL A 510 0.69 2.29 -11.27
N ARG A 511 -0.31 2.77 -10.52
CA ARG A 511 -1.60 3.18 -11.09
C ARG A 511 -1.44 4.29 -12.12
N LEU A 512 -1.92 4.06 -13.33
CA LEU A 512 -1.90 5.01 -14.44
C LEU A 512 -3.31 5.22 -15.02
N PRO A 513 -3.71 6.46 -15.32
CA PRO A 513 -5.03 6.78 -15.87
C PRO A 513 -5.20 6.26 -17.30
N TYR A 514 -6.39 5.76 -17.63
CA TYR A 514 -6.71 5.23 -18.95
C TYR A 514 -6.70 6.34 -20.01
N GLU A 515 -6.91 7.59 -19.59
CA GLU A 515 -6.87 8.80 -20.39
C GLU A 515 -5.54 8.96 -21.12
N LEU A 516 -4.45 8.36 -20.63
CA LEU A 516 -3.17 8.30 -21.35
C LEU A 516 -3.31 7.61 -22.72
N LEU A 517 -4.12 6.56 -22.82
CA LEU A 517 -4.42 5.87 -24.10
C LEU A 517 -5.41 6.65 -24.97
N GLU A 518 -6.24 7.50 -24.37
CA GLU A 518 -7.10 8.41 -25.14
C GLU A 518 -6.28 9.55 -25.75
N ALA A 519 -5.28 10.04 -25.01
CA ALA A 519 -4.42 11.13 -25.44
C ALA A 519 -3.43 10.69 -26.54
N ASP A 520 -2.66 9.60 -26.32
CA ASP A 520 -1.73 9.07 -27.32
C ASP A 520 -1.40 7.59 -27.08
N GLU A 521 -2.26 6.70 -27.56
CA GLU A 521 -2.08 5.25 -27.45
C GLU A 521 -0.75 4.75 -28.06
N ALA A 522 -0.39 5.24 -29.24
CA ALA A 522 0.84 4.82 -29.92
C ALA A 522 2.08 5.29 -29.14
N GLY A 523 2.07 6.53 -28.66
CA GLY A 523 3.13 7.10 -27.85
C GLY A 523 3.32 6.38 -26.52
N ILE A 524 2.24 6.00 -25.84
CA ILE A 524 2.30 5.25 -24.58
C ILE A 524 2.83 3.84 -24.80
N ASN A 525 2.31 3.12 -25.80
CA ASN A 525 2.78 1.76 -26.12
C ASN A 525 4.27 1.76 -26.48
N SER A 526 4.71 2.69 -27.35
CA SER A 526 6.12 2.85 -27.70
C SER A 526 7.00 3.20 -26.50
N SER A 527 6.50 4.05 -25.59
CA SER A 527 7.24 4.42 -24.37
C SER A 527 7.42 3.21 -23.44
N PHE A 528 6.39 2.40 -23.26
CA PHE A 528 6.48 1.20 -22.42
C PHE A 528 7.36 0.11 -23.04
N GLU A 529 7.36 -0.04 -24.36
CA GLU A 529 8.30 -0.93 -25.05
C GLU A 529 9.77 -0.53 -24.84
N GLY A 530 10.03 0.77 -24.70
CA GLY A 530 11.36 1.33 -24.42
C GLY A 530 11.89 1.07 -23.00
N ILE A 531 11.10 0.47 -22.10
CA ILE A 531 11.58 0.08 -20.77
C ILE A 531 12.35 -1.24 -20.85
N SER A 532 13.58 -1.24 -20.37
CA SER A 532 14.50 -2.38 -20.42
C SER A 532 14.08 -3.51 -19.49
N SER A 533 13.64 -3.18 -18.28
CA SER A 533 13.16 -4.14 -17.28
C SER A 533 11.76 -4.65 -17.59
N ARG A 534 11.64 -5.97 -17.77
CA ARG A 534 10.33 -6.62 -17.95
C ARG A 534 9.41 -6.40 -16.75
N ARG A 535 9.95 -6.43 -15.53
CA ARG A 535 9.21 -6.16 -14.29
C ARG A 535 8.59 -4.77 -14.33
N SER A 536 9.38 -3.74 -14.65
CA SER A 536 8.89 -2.37 -14.75
C SER A 536 7.83 -2.21 -15.84
N ARG A 537 8.03 -2.84 -17.02
CA ARG A 537 7.00 -2.89 -18.07
C ARG A 537 5.69 -3.46 -17.59
N ILE A 538 5.73 -4.63 -16.95
CA ILE A 538 4.54 -5.31 -16.43
C ILE A 538 3.83 -4.41 -15.42
N ARG A 539 4.55 -3.78 -14.50
CA ARG A 539 3.97 -2.93 -13.45
C ARG A 539 3.28 -1.69 -14.02
N LEU A 540 3.84 -1.02 -15.02
CA LEU A 540 3.16 0.11 -15.66
C LEU A 540 1.94 -0.36 -16.49
N LYS A 541 2.06 -1.49 -17.20
CA LYS A 541 0.96 -2.08 -17.99
C LYS A 541 -0.19 -2.53 -17.11
N LEU A 542 0.08 -3.17 -15.96
CA LEU A 542 -0.93 -3.55 -14.98
C LEU A 542 -1.67 -2.33 -14.44
N GLY A 543 -0.95 -1.24 -14.15
CA GLY A 543 -1.57 -0.01 -13.67
C GLY A 543 -2.44 0.70 -14.70
N LEU A 544 -2.08 0.61 -15.99
CA LEU A 544 -2.90 1.12 -17.08
C LEU A 544 -4.08 0.18 -17.41
N LEU A 545 -3.89 -1.14 -17.26
CA LEU A 545 -4.94 -2.14 -17.41
C LEU A 545 -6.04 -1.95 -16.35
N ASP A 546 -5.68 -1.71 -15.09
CA ASP A 546 -6.63 -1.51 -14.00
C ASP A 546 -7.64 -0.38 -14.32
N SER A 547 -7.14 0.78 -14.74
CA SER A 547 -8.00 1.91 -15.12
C SER A 547 -8.76 1.66 -16.44
N SER A 548 -8.15 0.96 -17.41
CA SER A 548 -8.79 0.63 -18.68
C SER A 548 -9.96 -0.35 -18.52
N VAL A 549 -9.83 -1.33 -17.62
CA VAL A 549 -10.89 -2.28 -17.27
C VAL A 549 -12.06 -1.56 -16.59
N GLN A 550 -11.78 -0.57 -15.74
CA GLN A 550 -12.82 0.28 -15.15
C GLN A 550 -13.57 1.10 -16.22
N LYS A 551 -12.84 1.72 -17.16
CA LYS A 551 -13.43 2.44 -18.28
C LYS A 551 -14.32 1.57 -19.16
N LEU A 552 -13.86 0.35 -19.49
CA LEU A 552 -14.65 -0.61 -20.26
C LEU A 552 -15.97 -0.93 -19.55
N ALA A 553 -15.95 -1.10 -18.23
CA ALA A 553 -17.14 -1.39 -17.44
C ALA A 553 -18.15 -0.25 -17.45
N GLU A 554 -17.69 0.98 -17.30
CA GLU A 554 -18.53 2.19 -17.39
C GLU A 554 -19.23 2.27 -18.74
N LEU A 555 -18.51 2.00 -19.83
CA LEU A 555 -19.06 2.02 -21.18
C LEU A 555 -20.08 0.90 -21.42
N LYS A 556 -19.80 -0.32 -20.94
CA LYS A 556 -20.76 -1.44 -21.03
C LYS A 556 -22.06 -1.10 -20.29
N LYS A 557 -21.97 -0.56 -19.07
CA LYS A 557 -23.12 -0.12 -18.29
C LYS A 557 -23.92 0.98 -18.99
N ALA A 558 -23.24 1.93 -19.63
CA ALA A 558 -23.89 2.98 -20.40
C ALA A 558 -24.69 2.42 -21.59
N VAL A 559 -24.11 1.47 -22.35
CA VAL A 559 -24.79 0.79 -23.46
C VAL A 559 -26.02 0.00 -22.97
N GLU A 560 -25.89 -0.72 -21.85
CA GLU A 560 -27.02 -1.45 -21.26
C GLU A 560 -28.18 -0.52 -20.87
N LEU A 561 -27.86 0.63 -20.26
CA LEU A 561 -28.86 1.62 -19.88
C LEU A 561 -29.55 2.25 -21.11
N GLU A 562 -28.80 2.55 -22.16
CA GLU A 562 -29.36 3.05 -23.43
C GLU A 562 -30.29 2.02 -24.08
N ASN A 563 -29.89 0.76 -24.11
CA ASN A 563 -30.70 -0.33 -24.64
C ASN A 563 -31.97 -0.53 -23.80
N ALA A 564 -31.89 -0.44 -22.47
CA ALA A 564 -33.05 -0.50 -21.59
C ALA A 564 -34.04 0.65 -21.86
N LYS A 565 -33.53 1.88 -22.03
CA LYS A 565 -34.36 3.06 -22.36
C LYS A 565 -35.06 2.92 -23.71
N ARG A 566 -34.37 2.40 -24.73
CA ARG A 566 -34.97 2.13 -26.05
C ARG A 566 -36.11 1.12 -25.97
N LYS A 567 -35.91 0.01 -25.25
CA LYS A 567 -36.96 -1.00 -25.05
C LYS A 567 -38.20 -0.47 -24.34
N VAL A 568 -38.03 0.46 -23.39
CA VAL A 568 -39.16 1.11 -22.71
C VAL A 568 -39.88 2.10 -23.63
N GLY A 569 -39.13 2.86 -24.44
CA GLY A 569 -39.70 3.80 -25.41
C GLY A 569 -40.41 3.12 -26.59
N GLU A 570 -40.01 1.91 -26.97
CA GLU A 570 -40.70 1.11 -28.00
C GLU A 570 -41.96 0.40 -27.47
N ALA A 571 -42.13 0.32 -26.15
CA ALA A 571 -43.29 -0.30 -25.49
C ALA A 571 -44.41 0.70 -25.11
N GLN A 572 -44.16 2.01 -25.29
CA GLN A 572 -45.12 3.10 -25.13
C GLN A 572 -45.62 3.55 -26.51
#